data_AF-A0AAV0JWU0-F1
#
_entry.id   AF-A0AAV0JWU0-F1
#
_cell.length_a   1.000
_cell.length_b   1.000
_cell.length_c   1.000
_cell.angle_alpha   90.00
_cell.angle_beta   90.00
_cell.angle_gamma   90.00
#
_symmetry.space_group_name_H-M   'P 1'
#
loop_
_entity.id
_entity.type
_entity.pdbx_description
1 polymer ?
#
loop_
_entity_poly.entity_id
_entity_poly.type
_entity_poly.pdbx_seq_one_letter_code
_entity_poly.pdbx_strand_id
1 'polypeptide(L)'
;MARMEGTWGKDCEEFRPERWITEKGGIRLVPSHQFVTFNGGPRSCLGKEVSLIQLKMVAAAVLGRYKIQVVEGHSASFAVSTVLHMEHGLPVMISRRSA
;
A
#
# COMPACT_ATOMS: atom_id res chain seq x y z
N MET A 1 -1.27 -12.74 8.38
CA MET A 1 -0.39 -13.15 7.26
C MET A 1 0.55 -12.04 6.83
N ALA A 2 0.08 -10.87 6.36
CA ALA A 2 0.96 -9.81 5.84
C ALA A 2 1.99 -9.21 6.84
N ARG A 3 1.76 -9.35 8.16
CA ARG A 3 2.66 -8.89 9.23
C ARG A 3 3.28 -10.04 10.05
N MET A 4 3.17 -11.29 9.58
CA MET A 4 3.74 -12.43 10.31
C MET A 4 5.25 -12.51 10.05
N GLU A 5 6.05 -12.44 11.11
CA GLU A 5 7.53 -12.53 11.02
C GLU A 5 7.99 -13.80 10.31
N GLY A 6 7.37 -14.95 10.59
CA GLY A 6 7.73 -16.22 9.92
C GLY A 6 7.52 -16.23 8.40
N THR A 7 6.70 -15.31 7.85
CA THR A 7 6.48 -15.17 6.40
C THR A 7 7.25 -14.00 5.80
N TRP A 8 7.42 -12.91 6.55
CA TRP A 8 7.91 -11.64 6.03
C TRP A 8 9.24 -11.17 6.64
N GLY A 9 9.80 -11.92 7.58
CA GLY A 9 11.02 -11.56 8.31
C GLY A 9 10.77 -10.52 9.39
N LYS A 10 11.85 -10.12 10.07
CA LYS A 10 11.82 -9.16 11.19
C LYS A 10 11.34 -7.76 10.80
N ASP A 11 11.49 -7.40 9.53
CA ASP A 11 11.06 -6.12 8.95
C ASP A 11 9.59 -6.17 8.47
N CYS A 12 8.78 -7.12 8.94
CA CYS A 12 7.39 -7.31 8.49
C CYS A 12 6.44 -6.14 8.81
N GLU A 13 6.83 -5.26 9.72
CA GLU A 13 6.07 -4.06 10.07
C GLU A 13 6.56 -2.79 9.36
N GLU A 14 7.69 -2.86 8.67
CA GLU A 14 8.29 -1.73 7.97
C GLU A 14 7.66 -1.50 6.59
N PHE A 15 7.50 -0.23 6.22
CA PHE A 15 7.14 0.15 4.86
C PHE A 15 8.37 0.05 3.95
N ARG A 16 8.55 -1.11 3.31
CA ARG A 16 9.71 -1.41 2.45
C ARG A 16 9.31 -1.86 1.04
N PRO A 17 9.07 -0.91 0.10
CA PRO A 17 8.68 -1.22 -1.29
C PRO A 17 9.70 -2.10 -2.03
N GLU A 18 10.98 -1.97 -1.72
CA GLU A 18 12.10 -2.69 -2.34
C GLU A 18 11.98 -4.21 -2.14
N ARG A 19 11.20 -4.66 -1.14
CA ARG A 19 10.90 -6.08 -0.92
C ARG A 19 10.25 -6.75 -2.15
N TRP A 20 9.63 -5.97 -3.03
CA TRP A 20 8.97 -6.48 -4.23
C TRP A 20 9.88 -6.49 -5.47
N ILE A 21 11.15 -6.09 -5.32
CA ILE A 21 12.11 -5.97 -6.40
C ILE A 21 13.21 -7.02 -6.20
N THR A 22 13.51 -7.80 -7.25
CA THR A 22 14.61 -8.78 -7.21
C THR A 22 15.95 -8.07 -7.38
N GLU A 23 17.06 -8.71 -7.01
CA GLU A 23 18.41 -8.14 -7.17
C GLU A 23 18.73 -7.74 -8.62
N LYS A 24 18.09 -8.39 -9.59
CA LYS A 24 18.21 -8.09 -11.03
C LYS A 24 17.24 -7.00 -11.52
N GLY A 25 16.52 -6.33 -10.61
CA GLY A 25 15.54 -5.29 -10.93
C GLY A 25 14.18 -5.80 -11.41
N GLY A 26 13.91 -7.11 -11.33
CA GLY A 26 12.63 -7.71 -11.70
C GLY A 26 11.59 -7.62 -10.59
N ILE A 27 10.34 -8.01 -10.88
CA ILE A 27 9.29 -8.10 -9.85
C ILE A 27 9.39 -9.45 -9.12
N ARG A 28 9.41 -9.41 -7.79
CA ARG A 28 9.30 -10.61 -6.95
C ARG A 28 7.85 -11.10 -6.93
N LEU A 29 7.62 -12.29 -7.48
CA LEU A 29 6.31 -12.94 -7.43
C LEU A 29 6.11 -13.64 -6.07
N VAL A 30 5.05 -13.26 -5.37
CA VAL A 30 4.66 -13.87 -4.09
C VAL A 30 3.34 -14.63 -4.29
N PRO A 31 3.23 -15.88 -3.82
CA PRO A 31 1.98 -16.62 -3.89
C PRO A 31 0.84 -15.89 -3.16
N SER A 32 -0.36 -15.91 -3.74
CA SER A 32 -1.53 -15.21 -3.18
C SER A 32 -1.90 -15.65 -1.75
N HIS A 33 -1.57 -16.88 -1.34
CA HIS A 33 -1.83 -17.36 0.02
C HIS A 33 -0.89 -16.75 1.08
N GLN A 34 0.28 -16.24 0.68
CA GLN A 34 1.18 -15.49 1.57
C GLN A 34 0.80 -14.00 1.62
N PHE A 35 0.30 -13.47 0.49
CA PHE A 35 -0.10 -12.07 0.35
C PHE A 35 -1.51 -11.94 -0.26
N VAL A 36 -2.52 -12.03 0.61
CA VAL A 36 -3.95 -12.19 0.24
C VAL A 36 -4.64 -10.84 -0.07
N THR A 37 -4.00 -9.96 -0.83
CA THR A 37 -4.54 -8.59 -1.07
C THR A 37 -5.73 -8.57 -2.02
N PHE A 38 -5.77 -9.51 -2.97
CA PHE A 38 -6.86 -9.65 -3.95
C PHE A 38 -7.48 -11.06 -3.92
N ASN A 39 -7.37 -11.76 -2.78
CA ASN A 39 -7.71 -13.18 -2.64
C ASN A 39 -6.96 -14.08 -3.64
N GLY A 40 -7.39 -15.33 -3.79
CA GLY A 40 -6.83 -16.29 -4.74
C GLY A 40 -7.85 -17.31 -5.22
N GLY A 41 -7.50 -18.03 -6.30
CA GLY A 41 -8.37 -19.05 -6.89
C GLY A 41 -9.64 -18.48 -7.54
N PRO A 42 -10.73 -19.27 -7.65
CA PRO A 42 -11.97 -18.86 -8.32
C PRO A 42 -12.69 -17.64 -7.71
N ARG A 43 -12.28 -17.21 -6.51
CA ARG A 43 -12.83 -16.06 -5.77
C ARG A 43 -11.82 -14.90 -5.67
N SER A 44 -10.81 -14.87 -6.54
CA SER A 44 -9.95 -13.70 -6.68
C SER A 44 -10.76 -12.46 -7.04
N CYS A 45 -10.31 -11.29 -6.58
CA CYS A 45 -10.96 -10.03 -6.87
C CYS A 45 -10.99 -9.76 -8.38
N LEU A 46 -12.20 -9.66 -8.95
CA LEU A 46 -12.40 -9.33 -10.36
C LEU A 46 -11.86 -7.93 -10.72
N GLY A 47 -11.83 -7.02 -9.74
CA GLY A 47 -11.36 -5.65 -9.92
C GLY A 47 -9.83 -5.48 -9.85
N LYS A 48 -9.05 -6.54 -9.60
CA LYS A 48 -7.60 -6.45 -9.33
C LYS A 48 -6.85 -5.59 -10.34
N GLU A 49 -6.99 -5.89 -11.63
CA GLU A 49 -6.22 -5.21 -12.67
C GLU A 49 -6.65 -3.75 -12.84
N VAL A 50 -7.96 -3.48 -12.75
CA VAL A 50 -8.51 -2.11 -12.79
C VAL A 50 -8.01 -1.30 -11.60
N SER A 51 -8.05 -1.85 -10.39
CA SER A 51 -7.57 -1.18 -9.18
C SER A 51 -6.08 -0.85 -9.26
N LEU A 52 -5.26 -1.76 -9.79
CA LEU A 52 -3.82 -1.52 -9.96
C LEU A 52 -3.54 -0.40 -10.97
N ILE A 53 -4.29 -0.34 -12.07
CA ILE A 53 -4.17 0.76 -13.05
C ILE A 53 -4.55 2.09 -12.40
N GLN A 54 -5.71 2.16 -11.75
CA GLN A 54 -6.19 3.38 -11.10
C GLN A 54 -5.23 3.87 -10.02
N LEU A 55 -4.71 2.97 -9.17
CA LEU A 55 -3.76 3.33 -8.12
C LEU A 55 -2.49 3.94 -8.71
N LYS A 56 -1.94 3.35 -9.77
CA LYS A 56 -0.74 3.88 -10.46
C LYS A 56 -1.01 5.26 -11.06
N MET A 57 -2.18 5.45 -11.69
CA MET A 57 -2.57 6.75 -12.27
C MET A 57 -2.67 7.83 -11.19
N VAL A 58 -3.35 7.54 -10.08
CA VAL A 58 -3.49 8.49 -8.96
C VAL A 58 -2.13 8.79 -8.34
N ALA A 59 -1.32 7.75 -8.05
CA ALA A 59 0.01 7.93 -7.48
C ALA A 59 0.91 8.80 -8.37
N ALA A 60 0.96 8.52 -9.68
CA ALA A 60 1.74 9.33 -10.62
C ALA A 60 1.22 10.76 -10.71
N ALA A 61 -0.11 10.95 -10.73
CA ALA A 61 -0.71 12.27 -10.85
C ALA A 61 -0.47 13.15 -9.62
N VAL A 62 -0.50 12.55 -8.43
CA VAL A 62 -0.38 13.24 -7.14
C VAL A 62 1.09 13.42 -6.74
N LEU A 63 1.87 12.33 -6.68
CA LEU A 63 3.24 12.36 -6.14
C LEU A 63 4.21 13.15 -7.02
N GLY A 64 3.93 13.24 -8.33
CA GLY A 64 4.72 14.05 -9.26
C GLY A 64 4.47 15.56 -9.14
N ARG A 65 3.35 15.99 -8.54
CA ARG A 65 2.95 17.40 -8.48
C ARG A 65 2.92 17.98 -7.08
N TYR A 66 2.76 17.13 -6.07
CA TYR A 66 2.54 17.57 -4.70
C TYR A 66 3.48 16.86 -3.73
N LYS A 67 3.92 17.62 -2.73
CA LYS A 67 4.53 17.10 -1.51
C LYS A 67 3.40 16.98 -0.49
N ILE A 68 3.26 15.79 0.10
CA ILE A 68 2.24 15.48 1.09
C ILE A 68 2.95 15.19 2.41
N GLN A 69 2.57 15.87 3.48
CA GLN A 69 3.10 15.65 4.81
C GLN A 69 1.94 15.44 5.78
N VAL A 70 1.99 14.38 6.57
CA VAL A 70 1.01 14.14 7.64
C VAL A 70 1.16 15.24 8.69
N VAL A 71 0.03 15.73 9.21
CA VAL A 71 0.04 16.72 10.28
C VAL A 71 0.70 16.13 11.53
N GLU A 72 1.56 16.91 12.18
CA GLU A 72 2.27 16.47 13.40
C GLU A 72 1.29 16.07 14.52
N GLY A 73 1.66 15.03 15.28
CA GLY A 73 0.84 14.51 16.37
C GLY A 73 -0.38 13.68 15.93
N HIS A 74 -0.63 13.52 14.63
CA HIS A 74 -1.69 12.64 14.16
C HIS A 74 -1.32 11.16 14.33
N SER A 75 -2.08 10.45 15.15
CA SER A 75 -2.00 9.00 15.29
C SER A 75 -3.05 8.32 14.42
N ALA A 76 -2.62 7.39 13.56
CA ALA A 76 -3.52 6.62 12.71
C ALA A 76 -4.13 5.45 13.48
N SER A 77 -5.46 5.43 13.62
CA SER A 77 -6.25 4.30 14.14
C SER A 77 -7.22 3.78 13.08
N PHE A 78 -7.69 2.55 13.27
CA PHE A 78 -8.61 1.90 12.35
C PHE A 78 -10.04 1.93 12.87
N ALA A 79 -10.97 2.29 11.98
CA ALA A 79 -12.39 2.13 12.26
C ALA A 79 -12.80 0.65 12.19
N VAL A 80 -13.77 0.26 13.01
CA VAL A 80 -14.44 -1.04 12.87
C VAL A 80 -15.33 -0.99 11.62
N SER A 81 -14.87 -1.59 10.52
CA SER A 81 -15.57 -1.60 9.23
C SER A 81 -15.20 -2.83 8.39
N THR A 82 -16.04 -3.15 7.40
CA THR A 82 -15.81 -4.21 6.40
C THR A 82 -14.58 -3.92 5.53
N VAL A 83 -14.29 -2.64 5.28
CA VAL A 83 -13.07 -2.18 4.62
C VAL A 83 -12.25 -1.43 5.65
N LEU A 84 -10.93 -1.56 5.60
CA LEU A 84 -10.05 -0.89 6.55
C LEU A 84 -10.06 0.63 6.29
N HIS A 85 -10.78 1.36 7.13
CA HIS A 85 -10.82 2.83 7.11
C HIS A 85 -10.03 3.39 8.28
N MET A 86 -9.52 4.62 8.11
CA MET A 86 -8.98 5.40 9.22
C MET A 86 -10.12 6.03 10.01
N GLU A 87 -10.13 5.84 11.33
CA GLU A 87 -11.19 6.30 12.21
C GLU A 87 -11.37 7.83 12.19
N HIS A 88 -10.26 8.56 12.05
CA HIS A 88 -10.23 10.02 12.09
C HIS A 88 -9.71 10.64 10.78
N GLY A 89 -9.76 9.86 9.68
CA GLY A 89 -9.15 10.26 8.40
C GLY A 89 -7.62 10.37 8.47
N LEU A 90 -7.03 11.03 7.47
CA LEU A 90 -5.59 11.33 7.40
C LEU A 90 -5.39 12.82 7.10
N PRO A 91 -5.32 13.70 8.11
CA PRO A 91 -5.03 15.10 7.90
C PRO A 91 -3.61 15.28 7.36
N VAL A 92 -3.51 15.96 6.22
CA VAL A 92 -2.23 16.20 5.53
C VAL A 92 -2.11 17.65 5.10
N MET A 93 -0.88 18.16 5.16
CA MET A 93 -0.46 19.39 4.50
C MET A 93 -0.02 19.05 3.08
N ILE A 94 -0.58 19.75 2.10
CA ILE A 94 -0.26 19.58 0.68
C ILE A 94 0.40 20.86 0.17
N SER A 95 1.59 20.72 -0.41
CA SER A 95 2.27 21.81 -1.12
C SER A 95 2.64 21.39 -2.53
N ARG A 96 2.70 22.33 -3.47
CA ARG A 96 3.14 22.06 -4.84
C ARG A 96 4.63 21.72 -4.83
N ARG A 97 5.04 20.69 -5.58
CA ARG A 97 6.46 20.41 -5.82
C ARG A 97 7.02 21.49 -6.75
N SER A 98 8.15 22.08 -6.35
CA SER A 98 8.99 22.84 -7.26
C SER A 98 9.48 21.93 -8.38
N ALA A 99 9.58 22.49 -9.59
CA ALA A 99 10.21 21.83 -10.74
C ALA A 99 11.71 21.62 -10.49
#